data_AF-A0A2E2RWL7-F1
#
_entry.id   AF-A0A2E2RWL7-F1
#
_cell.length_a   1.000
_cell.length_b   1.000
_cell.length_c   1.000
_cell.angle_alpha   90.00
_cell.angle_beta   90.00
_cell.angle_gamma   90.00
#
_symmetry.space_group_name_H-M   'P 1'
#
loop_
_entity.id
_entity.type
_entity.pdbx_description
1 polymer ?
#
loop_
_entity_poly.entity_id
_entity_poly.type
_entity_poly.pdbx_seq_one_letter_code
_entity_poly.pdbx_strand_id
1 'polypeptide(L)'
;MLESIVGQLEKAEGIAQVEDFGSVHSGRLGYADCETRLALETWKNVYFVRVTVIQTKGRGMKKTRVVKWPYSKDSPKALGAVVEDLDTFVNGLTNGCLHDNRTAFGRFFDALTRTDHLGRYEFLSPIGEPFEIKVTGQIVRYGEHIEATLTERRPGHGFILAQTPLEAVDTIASILRNYAAA
;
A
#
# COMPACT_ATOMS: atom_id res chain seq x y z
N MET A 1 3.13 1.60 -23.91
CA MET A 1 2.51 0.36 -24.45
C MET A 1 1.86 -0.48 -23.34
N LEU A 2 2.55 -0.79 -22.23
CA LEU A 2 1.93 -1.45 -21.06
C LEU A 2 0.79 -0.63 -20.41
N GLU A 3 0.96 0.68 -20.26
CA GLU A 3 -0.11 1.57 -19.73
C GLU A 3 -1.37 1.56 -20.61
N SER A 4 -1.21 1.42 -21.92
CA SER A 4 -2.33 1.31 -22.89
C SER A 4 -3.06 -0.04 -22.80
N ILE A 5 -2.38 -1.11 -22.38
CA ILE A 5 -2.99 -2.44 -22.22
C ILE A 5 -3.68 -2.53 -20.86
N VAL A 6 -3.05 -2.00 -19.81
CA VAL A 6 -3.64 -1.92 -18.46
C VAL A 6 -4.91 -1.08 -18.48
N GLY A 7 -4.88 0.11 -19.10
CA GLY A 7 -6.07 0.95 -19.24
C GLY A 7 -7.19 0.31 -20.06
N GLN A 8 -6.87 -0.56 -21.03
CA GLN A 8 -7.87 -1.31 -21.80
C GLN A 8 -8.48 -2.47 -21.00
N LEU A 9 -7.67 -3.19 -20.20
CA LEU A 9 -8.14 -4.26 -19.31
C LEU A 9 -8.98 -3.72 -18.15
N GLU A 10 -8.56 -2.62 -17.53
CA GLU A 10 -9.33 -1.93 -16.49
C GLU A 10 -10.70 -1.49 -17.02
N LYS A 11 -10.73 -0.92 -18.23
CA LYS A 11 -11.98 -0.53 -18.88
C LYS A 11 -12.87 -1.73 -19.24
N ALA A 12 -12.29 -2.85 -19.65
CA ALA A 12 -13.03 -4.08 -19.96
C ALA A 12 -13.62 -4.76 -18.70
N GLU A 13 -12.93 -4.66 -17.57
CA GLU A 13 -13.38 -5.16 -16.26
C GLU A 13 -14.39 -4.22 -15.57
N GLY A 14 -14.63 -3.03 -16.13
CA GLY A 14 -15.51 -2.01 -15.55
C GLY A 14 -14.89 -1.26 -14.37
N ILE A 15 -13.56 -1.20 -14.29
CA ILE A 15 -12.82 -0.39 -13.33
C ILE A 15 -12.76 1.05 -13.86
N ALA A 16 -13.20 2.02 -13.06
CA ALA A 16 -13.15 3.42 -13.41
C ALA A 16 -12.30 4.21 -12.40
N GLN A 17 -11.48 5.12 -12.90
CA GLN A 17 -10.72 6.04 -12.05
C GLN A 17 -11.68 7.09 -11.48
N VAL A 18 -11.59 7.31 -10.16
CA VAL A 18 -12.36 8.32 -9.45
C VAL A 18 -11.53 9.58 -9.24
N GLU A 19 -10.29 9.40 -8.78
CA GLU A 19 -9.34 10.49 -8.55
C GLU A 19 -7.92 9.99 -8.76
N ASP A 20 -7.04 10.81 -9.30
CA ASP A 20 -5.61 10.47 -9.44
C ASP A 20 -4.76 11.57 -8.82
N PHE A 21 -4.13 11.24 -7.70
CA PHE A 21 -3.28 12.15 -6.97
C PHE A 21 -1.84 12.13 -7.49
N GLY A 22 -1.53 11.31 -8.50
CA GLY A 22 -0.22 11.22 -9.10
C GLY A 22 0.83 10.62 -8.17
N SER A 23 2.06 11.12 -8.29
CA SER A 23 3.20 10.67 -7.49
C SER A 23 3.20 11.32 -6.11
N VAL A 24 3.16 10.48 -5.07
CA VAL A 24 3.23 10.90 -3.66
C VAL A 24 4.65 10.81 -3.11
N HIS A 25 5.52 10.05 -3.77
CA HIS A 25 6.95 9.96 -3.45
C HIS A 25 7.73 9.60 -4.71
N SER A 26 8.88 10.25 -4.89
CA SER A 26 9.89 9.90 -5.89
C SER A 26 11.27 10.04 -5.26
N GLY A 27 12.00 8.94 -5.18
CA GLY A 27 13.26 8.91 -4.45
C GLY A 27 13.93 7.55 -4.46
N ARG A 28 14.85 7.33 -3.52
CA ARG A 28 15.54 6.04 -3.35
C ARG A 28 14.85 5.21 -2.28
N LEU A 29 14.74 3.91 -2.51
CA LEU A 29 14.48 2.91 -1.48
C LEU A 29 15.61 1.87 -1.54
N GLY A 30 16.55 1.99 -0.60
CA GLY A 30 17.81 1.25 -0.64
C GLY A 30 18.56 1.51 -1.96
N TYR A 31 18.83 0.44 -2.72
CA TYR A 31 19.55 0.50 -4.00
C TYR A 31 18.65 0.66 -5.24
N ALA A 32 17.35 0.88 -5.05
CA ALA A 32 16.40 1.05 -6.15
C ALA A 32 15.86 2.49 -6.18
N ASP A 33 15.61 3.00 -7.38
CA ASP A 33 14.74 4.18 -7.54
C ASP A 33 13.30 3.73 -7.31
N CYS A 34 12.56 4.48 -6.49
CA CYS A 34 11.23 4.16 -6.04
C CYS A 34 10.30 5.35 -6.34
N GLU A 35 9.21 5.07 -7.03
CA GLU A 35 8.10 5.99 -7.22
C GLU A 35 6.85 5.36 -6.61
N THR A 36 6.17 6.10 -5.73
CA THR A 36 4.89 5.69 -5.17
C THR A 36 3.82 6.63 -5.70
N ARG A 37 2.73 6.06 -6.21
CA ARG A 37 1.58 6.78 -6.72
C ARG A 37 0.31 6.39 -6.00
N LEU A 38 -0.62 7.32 -5.92
CA LEU A 38 -1.90 7.16 -5.25
C LEU A 38 -3.06 7.53 -6.18
N ALA A 39 -4.08 6.69 -6.22
CA ALA A 39 -5.33 6.99 -6.90
C ALA A 39 -6.52 6.36 -6.16
N LEU A 40 -7.72 6.87 -6.44
CA LEU A 40 -8.98 6.24 -6.11
C LEU A 40 -9.59 5.66 -7.38
N GLU A 41 -10.15 4.46 -7.26
CA GLU A 41 -10.87 3.80 -8.35
C GLU A 41 -12.17 3.20 -7.82
N THR A 42 -13.08 2.89 -8.75
CA THR A 42 -14.32 2.19 -8.46
C THR A 42 -14.44 0.97 -9.34
N TRP A 43 -14.95 -0.12 -8.76
CA TRP A 43 -15.26 -1.34 -9.48
C TRP A 43 -16.46 -2.02 -8.82
N LYS A 44 -17.47 -2.39 -9.63
CA LYS A 44 -18.70 -3.07 -9.14
C LYS A 44 -19.33 -2.36 -7.93
N ASN A 45 -19.43 -1.03 -7.99
CA ASN A 45 -19.97 -0.15 -6.93
C ASN A 45 -19.20 -0.21 -5.60
N VAL A 46 -17.93 -0.62 -5.63
CA VAL A 46 -17.01 -0.53 -4.49
C VAL A 46 -15.89 0.43 -4.86
N TYR A 47 -15.54 1.30 -3.93
CA TYR A 47 -14.42 2.21 -4.03
C TYR A 47 -13.17 1.60 -3.40
N PHE A 48 -12.05 1.76 -4.09
CA PHE A 48 -10.75 1.24 -3.72
C PHE A 48 -9.72 2.36 -3.65
N VAL A 49 -8.84 2.29 -2.64
CA VAL A 49 -7.57 3.00 -2.65
C VAL A 49 -6.58 2.17 -3.43
N ARG A 50 -5.94 2.79 -4.43
CA ARG A 50 -4.90 2.15 -5.25
C ARG A 50 -3.55 2.79 -4.95
N VAL A 51 -2.65 2.02 -4.36
CA VAL A 51 -1.25 2.39 -4.17
C VAL A 51 -0.41 1.65 -5.20
N THR A 52 0.25 2.40 -6.07
CA THR A 52 1.15 1.84 -7.09
C THR A 52 2.59 2.16 -6.73
N VAL A 53 3.40 1.13 -6.52
CA VAL A 53 4.82 1.24 -6.26
C VAL A 53 5.59 0.77 -7.48
N ILE A 54 6.48 1.62 -7.97
CA ILE A 54 7.33 1.37 -9.11
C ILE A 54 8.78 1.41 -8.62
N GLN A 55 9.45 0.26 -8.65
CA GLN A 55 10.86 0.15 -8.29
C GLN A 55 11.70 -0.13 -9.52
N THR A 56 12.76 0.65 -9.72
CA THR A 56 13.71 0.47 -10.80
C THR A 56 15.09 0.19 -10.23
N LYS A 57 15.66 -0.98 -10.56
CA LYS A 57 17.02 -1.37 -10.18
C LYS A 57 17.91 -1.49 -11.41
N GLY A 58 18.91 -0.63 -11.51
CA GLY A 58 19.83 -0.58 -12.66
C GLY A 58 19.11 -0.29 -13.98
N ARG A 59 19.71 -0.70 -15.11
CA ARG A 59 19.24 -0.32 -16.45
C ARG A 59 18.06 -1.12 -17.01
N GLY A 60 17.59 -2.18 -16.34
CA GLY A 60 16.62 -3.11 -16.95
C GLY A 60 15.56 -3.71 -16.04
N MET A 61 15.66 -3.57 -14.71
CA MET A 61 14.73 -4.23 -13.80
C MET A 61 13.74 -3.22 -13.22
N LYS A 62 12.62 -3.02 -13.91
CA LYS A 62 11.47 -2.25 -13.41
C LYS A 62 10.40 -3.21 -12.88
N LYS A 63 10.07 -3.11 -11.60
CA LYS A 63 8.98 -3.84 -10.96
C LYS A 63 7.87 -2.87 -10.58
N THR A 64 6.69 -3.11 -11.11
CA THR A 64 5.47 -2.41 -10.68
C THR A 64 4.67 -3.33 -9.76
N ARG A 65 4.16 -2.78 -8.66
CA ARG A 65 3.28 -3.45 -7.70
C ARG A 65 2.09 -2.54 -7.46
N VAL A 66 0.89 -3.10 -7.51
CA VAL A 66 -0.35 -2.37 -7.30
C VAL A 66 -1.05 -3.03 -6.14
N VAL A 67 -1.20 -2.30 -5.05
CA VAL A 67 -2.00 -2.68 -3.89
C VAL A 67 -3.35 -1.96 -4.02
N LYS A 68 -4.42 -2.73 -3.99
CA LYS A 68 -5.80 -2.24 -3.99
C LYS A 68 -6.44 -2.55 -2.65
N TRP A 69 -7.08 -1.56 -2.05
CA TRP A 69 -7.73 -1.69 -0.76
C TRP A 69 -9.18 -1.20 -0.83
N PRO A 70 -10.19 -2.08 -0.75
CA PRO A 70 -11.59 -1.66 -0.74
C PRO A 70 -11.95 -0.97 0.56
N TYR A 71 -12.67 0.15 0.46
CA TYR A 71 -13.00 0.98 1.62
C TYR A 71 -14.44 1.47 1.72
N SER A 72 -15.21 1.47 0.63
CA SER A 72 -16.56 2.05 0.65
C SER A 72 -17.44 1.50 -0.46
N LYS A 73 -18.75 1.38 -0.21
CA LYS A 73 -19.79 1.16 -1.23
C LYS A 73 -20.62 2.41 -1.51
N ASP A 74 -20.56 3.39 -0.60
CA ASP A 74 -21.53 4.49 -0.57
C ASP A 74 -20.98 5.75 -1.24
N SER A 75 -19.72 6.08 -0.97
CA SER A 75 -19.11 7.33 -1.41
C SER A 75 -17.58 7.24 -1.52
N PRO A 76 -16.97 7.90 -2.53
CA PRO A 76 -15.52 7.99 -2.63
C PRO A 76 -14.88 8.87 -1.54
N LYS A 77 -15.66 9.68 -0.83
CA LYS A 77 -15.17 10.51 0.28
C LYS A 77 -15.23 9.79 1.64
N ALA A 78 -15.80 8.58 1.71
CA ALA A 78 -15.90 7.80 2.95
C ALA A 78 -14.57 7.13 3.35
N LEU A 79 -13.49 7.92 3.43
CA LEU A 79 -12.12 7.47 3.65
C LEU A 79 -11.74 7.40 5.14
N GLY A 80 -12.66 7.68 6.06
CA GLY A 80 -12.37 7.78 7.50
C GLY A 80 -11.61 6.58 8.07
N ALA A 81 -12.11 5.37 7.82
CA ALA A 81 -11.46 4.13 8.25
C ALA A 81 -10.06 3.94 7.63
N VAL A 82 -9.90 4.28 6.35
CA VAL A 82 -8.62 4.16 5.65
C VAL A 82 -7.58 5.11 6.24
N VAL A 83 -7.98 6.37 6.46
CA VAL A 83 -7.11 7.40 7.02
C VAL A 83 -6.72 7.04 8.45
N GLU A 84 -7.68 6.61 9.28
CA GLU A 84 -7.42 6.18 10.67
C GLU A 84 -6.41 5.03 10.74
N ASP A 85 -6.56 4.02 9.90
CA ASP A 85 -5.62 2.91 9.84
C ASP A 85 -4.23 3.33 9.35
N LEU A 86 -4.14 4.18 8.33
CA LEU A 86 -2.86 4.69 7.83
C LEU A 86 -2.15 5.52 8.89
N ASP A 87 -2.89 6.38 9.59
CA ASP A 87 -2.37 7.20 10.70
C ASP A 87 -1.90 6.31 11.85
N THR A 88 -2.68 5.28 12.19
CA THR A 88 -2.33 4.32 13.23
C THR A 88 -1.06 3.55 12.84
N PHE A 89 -0.96 3.11 11.58
CA PHE A 89 0.20 2.41 11.06
C PHE A 89 1.46 3.28 11.08
N VAL A 90 1.40 4.52 10.56
CA VAL A 90 2.53 5.45 10.53
C VAL A 90 3.01 5.80 11.93
N ASN A 91 2.08 6.04 12.86
CA ASN A 91 2.39 6.33 14.26
C ASN A 91 2.58 5.06 15.11
N GLY A 92 2.62 3.88 14.51
CA GLY A 92 2.63 2.63 15.26
C GLY A 92 3.89 2.41 16.09
N LEU A 93 5.01 3.03 15.68
CA LEU A 93 6.26 3.03 16.44
C LEU A 93 6.16 3.79 17.77
N THR A 94 5.35 4.84 17.81
CA THR A 94 5.16 5.67 19.02
C THR A 94 4.01 5.18 19.88
N ASN A 95 2.97 4.64 19.25
CA ASN A 95 1.70 4.33 19.92
C ASN A 95 1.60 2.85 20.36
N GLY A 96 2.57 2.00 19.97
CA GLY A 96 2.65 0.61 20.42
C GLY A 96 1.61 -0.33 19.80
N CYS A 97 0.95 0.08 18.72
CA CYS A 97 -0.09 -0.71 18.04
C CYS A 97 0.46 -1.71 17.00
N LEU A 98 1.79 -1.79 16.84
CA LEU A 98 2.40 -2.75 15.94
C LEU A 98 2.65 -4.08 16.66
N HIS A 99 2.29 -5.17 16.00
CA HIS A 99 2.46 -6.52 16.52
C HIS A 99 3.67 -7.19 15.87
N ASP A 100 4.48 -7.90 16.66
CA ASP A 100 5.51 -8.80 16.15
C ASP A 100 5.06 -10.25 16.21
N ASN A 101 4.41 -10.69 15.13
CA ASN A 101 3.94 -12.08 14.98
C ASN A 101 4.91 -12.94 14.17
N ARG A 102 6.19 -12.54 14.03
CA ARG A 102 7.16 -13.30 13.24
C ARG A 102 7.49 -14.63 13.92
N THR A 103 7.56 -15.68 13.10
CA THR A 103 8.07 -16.99 13.52
C THR A 103 9.59 -16.95 13.71
N ALA A 104 10.15 -17.99 14.35
CA ALA A 104 11.60 -18.11 14.53
C ALA A 104 12.38 -18.03 13.20
N PHE A 105 11.79 -18.54 12.12
CA PHE A 105 12.35 -18.44 10.77
C PHE A 105 12.39 -17.00 10.25
N GLY A 106 11.33 -16.21 10.45
CA GLY A 106 11.31 -14.79 10.07
C GLY A 106 12.39 -13.99 10.79
N ARG A 107 12.54 -14.21 12.11
CA ARG A 107 13.59 -13.57 12.92
C ARG A 107 15.00 -13.94 12.45
N PHE A 108 15.22 -15.19 12.03
CA PHE A 108 16.49 -15.64 11.47
C PHE A 108 16.83 -14.94 10.15
N PHE A 109 15.85 -14.78 9.25
CA PHE A 109 16.05 -14.05 7.99
C PHE A 109 16.39 -12.58 8.23
N ASP A 110 15.69 -11.93 9.15
CA ASP A 110 15.96 -10.54 9.51
C ASP A 110 17.37 -10.35 10.08
N ALA A 111 17.84 -11.29 10.90
CA ALA A 111 19.21 -11.29 11.39
C ALA A 111 20.25 -11.47 10.25
N LEU A 112 19.94 -12.30 9.25
CA LEU A 112 20.79 -12.51 8.08
C LEU A 112 20.86 -11.26 7.18
N THR A 113 19.73 -10.57 7.01
CA THR A 113 19.63 -9.36 6.16
C THR A 113 19.92 -8.06 6.89
N ARG A 114 20.24 -8.12 8.20
CA ARG A 114 20.42 -6.96 9.09
C ARG A 114 19.22 -6.02 9.05
N THR A 115 18.04 -6.62 9.08
CA THR A 115 16.75 -5.93 9.07
C THR A 115 16.22 -5.82 10.49
N ASP A 116 15.94 -4.60 10.93
CA ASP A 116 15.24 -4.36 12.19
C ASP A 116 13.74 -4.29 11.90
N HIS A 117 13.03 -5.40 12.08
CA HIS A 117 11.57 -5.39 12.00
C HIS A 117 10.97 -4.64 13.19
N LEU A 118 10.23 -3.58 12.89
CA LEU A 118 9.67 -2.70 13.92
C LEU A 118 8.22 -3.06 14.26
N GLY A 119 7.54 -3.83 13.40
CA GLY A 119 6.24 -4.40 13.70
C GLY A 119 5.31 -4.48 12.49
N ARG A 120 4.14 -5.09 12.69
CA ARG A 120 3.11 -5.31 11.68
C ARG A 120 1.77 -4.76 12.15
N TYR A 121 0.98 -4.25 11.21
CA TYR A 121 -0.38 -3.77 11.40
C TYR A 121 -1.33 -4.45 10.42
N GLU A 122 -2.55 -4.74 10.85
CA GLU A 122 -3.60 -5.28 9.99
C GLU A 122 -4.59 -4.15 9.68
N PHE A 123 -4.70 -3.77 8.41
CA PHE A 123 -5.63 -2.74 7.98
C PHE A 123 -7.06 -3.30 7.98
N LEU A 124 -7.98 -2.54 8.55
CA LEU A 124 -9.39 -2.86 8.61
C LEU A 124 -10.03 -2.49 7.26
N SER A 125 -10.26 -3.48 6.40
CA SER A 125 -11.16 -3.26 5.27
C SER A 125 -12.61 -3.34 5.75
N PRO A 126 -13.42 -2.28 5.60
CA PRO A 126 -14.84 -2.32 5.95
C PRO A 126 -15.67 -3.13 4.94
N ILE A 127 -15.07 -3.58 3.83
CA ILE A 127 -15.77 -4.30 2.76
C ILE A 127 -15.41 -5.78 2.79
N GLY A 128 -16.40 -6.62 3.06
CA GLY A 128 -16.30 -8.08 2.98
C GLY A 128 -16.57 -8.64 1.59
N GLU A 129 -17.24 -9.79 1.53
CA GLU A 129 -17.55 -10.47 0.26
C GLU A 129 -18.24 -9.57 -0.79
N PRO A 130 -17.93 -9.74 -2.09
CA PRO A 130 -16.94 -10.66 -2.67
C PRO A 130 -15.51 -10.08 -2.72
N PHE A 131 -15.27 -8.89 -2.15
CA PHE A 131 -13.99 -8.18 -2.21
C PHE A 131 -13.21 -8.34 -0.90
N GLU A 132 -13.08 -9.57 -0.41
CA GLU A 132 -12.31 -9.90 0.79
C GLU A 132 -10.80 -9.71 0.54
N ILE A 133 -10.39 -8.48 0.32
CA ILE A 133 -9.00 -8.11 0.13
C ILE A 133 -8.46 -7.68 1.49
N LYS A 134 -7.55 -8.48 2.02
CA LYS A 134 -6.87 -8.16 3.28
C LYS A 134 -5.61 -7.38 2.95
N VAL A 135 -5.47 -6.21 3.57
CA VAL A 135 -4.25 -5.39 3.47
C VAL A 135 -3.54 -5.43 4.82
N THR A 136 -2.24 -5.66 4.82
CA THR A 136 -1.42 -5.58 6.04
C THR A 136 -0.18 -4.76 5.79
N GLY A 137 0.26 -4.02 6.80
CA GLY A 137 1.43 -3.16 6.75
C GLY A 137 2.53 -3.74 7.62
N GLN A 138 3.77 -3.68 7.15
CA GLN A 138 4.94 -4.06 7.94
C GLN A 138 5.93 -2.90 7.90
N ILE A 139 6.46 -2.52 9.07
CA ILE A 139 7.52 -1.53 9.17
C ILE A 139 8.82 -2.24 9.47
N VAL A 140 9.83 -1.94 8.67
CA VAL A 140 11.19 -2.45 8.82
C VAL A 140 12.18 -1.31 8.72
N ARG A 141 13.29 -1.42 9.43
CA ARG A 141 14.41 -0.50 9.35
C ARG A 141 15.61 -1.22 8.73
N TYR A 142 16.23 -0.56 7.76
CA TYR A 142 17.44 -0.97 7.06
C TYR A 142 18.47 0.17 7.13
N GLY A 143 19.46 0.03 8.01
CA GLY A 143 20.40 1.13 8.28
C GLY A 143 19.64 2.36 8.81
N GLU A 144 19.78 3.49 8.12
CA GLU A 144 19.09 4.75 8.47
C GLU A 144 17.69 4.89 7.84
N HIS A 145 17.27 3.93 7.02
CA HIS A 145 16.00 4.01 6.30
C HIS A 145 14.89 3.22 7.00
N ILE A 146 13.69 3.80 7.07
CA ILE A 146 12.47 3.12 7.52
C ILE A 146 11.58 2.88 6.31
N GLU A 147 11.31 1.62 6.05
CA GLU A 147 10.49 1.15 4.94
C GLU A 147 9.16 0.60 5.46
N ALA A 148 8.09 0.89 4.72
CA ALA A 148 6.80 0.26 4.85
C ALA A 148 6.59 -0.75 3.71
N THR A 149 6.18 -1.96 4.07
CA THR A 149 5.68 -2.95 3.11
C THR A 149 4.17 -3.07 3.25
N LEU A 150 3.44 -2.71 2.19
CA LEU A 150 2.01 -2.97 2.07
C LEU A 150 1.82 -4.32 1.38
N THR A 151 1.08 -5.21 2.04
CA THR A 151 0.78 -6.56 1.55
C THR A 151 -0.70 -6.67 1.27
N GLU A 152 -1.05 -6.88 0.01
CA GLU A 152 -2.40 -7.24 -0.40
C GLU A 152 -2.53 -8.78 -0.47
N ARG A 153 -3.56 -9.34 0.15
CA ARG A 153 -3.88 -10.77 0.04
C ARG A 153 -5.29 -10.94 -0.52
N ARG A 154 -5.39 -11.67 -1.64
CA ARG A 154 -6.65 -12.05 -2.28
C ARG A 154 -6.90 -13.54 -2.07
N PRO A 155 -8.06 -13.96 -1.54
CA PRO A 155 -8.46 -15.37 -1.51
C PRO A 155 -8.33 -15.99 -2.90
N GLY A 156 -7.63 -17.12 -3.01
CA GLY A 156 -7.44 -17.84 -4.29
C GLY A 156 -6.46 -17.23 -5.30
N HIS A 157 -5.97 -16.00 -5.12
CA HIS A 157 -5.20 -15.26 -6.14
C HIS A 157 -3.79 -14.80 -5.69
N GLY A 158 -3.31 -15.29 -4.54
CA GLY A 158 -1.96 -15.03 -4.03
C GLY A 158 -1.85 -13.73 -3.23
N PHE A 159 -0.62 -13.24 -3.08
CA PHE A 159 -0.31 -12.00 -2.36
C PHE A 159 0.57 -11.07 -3.19
N ILE A 160 0.37 -9.76 -3.02
CA ILE A 160 1.17 -8.69 -3.64
C ILE A 160 1.89 -7.96 -2.51
N LEU A 161 3.20 -7.77 -2.65
CA LEU A 161 4.02 -6.97 -1.74
C LEU A 161 4.48 -5.71 -2.46
N ALA A 162 4.21 -4.56 -1.88
CA ALA A 162 4.67 -3.26 -2.36
C ALA A 162 5.48 -2.57 -1.26
N GLN A 163 6.73 -2.25 -1.55
CA GLN A 163 7.68 -1.67 -0.59
C GLN A 163 7.91 -0.20 -0.93
N THR A 164 7.72 0.68 0.05
CA THR A 164 7.81 2.14 -0.10
C THR A 164 8.37 2.77 1.17
N PRO A 165 9.00 3.96 1.12
CA PRO A 165 9.38 4.68 2.33
C PRO A 165 8.16 4.94 3.25
N LEU A 166 8.35 4.87 4.57
CA LEU A 166 7.25 5.12 5.52
C LEU A 166 6.66 6.54 5.36
N GLU A 167 7.50 7.53 5.03
CA GLU A 167 7.09 8.90 4.70
C GLU A 167 6.09 9.00 3.53
N ALA A 168 6.16 8.06 2.57
CA ALA A 168 5.23 8.03 1.46
C ALA A 168 3.84 7.59 1.94
N VAL A 169 3.77 6.71 2.93
CA VAL A 169 2.50 6.27 3.55
C VAL A 169 1.87 7.40 4.36
N ASP A 170 2.67 8.17 5.09
CA ASP A 170 2.22 9.38 5.79
C ASP A 170 1.66 10.44 4.81
N THR A 171 2.36 10.63 3.68
CA THR A 171 1.89 11.52 2.61
C THR A 171 0.57 11.04 2.02
N ILE A 172 0.40 9.73 1.83
CA ILE A 172 -0.87 9.14 1.38
C ILE A 172 -1.99 9.44 2.37
N ALA A 173 -1.77 9.21 3.67
CA ALA A 173 -2.74 9.48 4.72
C ALA A 173 -3.20 10.95 4.69
N SER A 174 -2.24 11.87 4.58
CA SER A 174 -2.48 13.31 4.50
C SER A 174 -3.29 13.72 3.26
N ILE A 175 -2.97 13.18 2.08
CA ILE A 175 -3.72 13.45 0.85
C ILE A 175 -5.16 12.97 0.95
N LEU A 176 -5.37 11.73 1.43
CA LEU A 176 -6.70 11.15 1.57
C LEU A 176 -7.54 11.90 2.60
N ARG A 177 -6.93 12.34 3.71
CA ARG A 177 -7.59 13.18 4.72
C ARG A 177 -8.08 14.49 4.13
N ASN A 178 -7.24 15.18 3.36
CA ASN A 178 -7.60 16.44 2.71
C ASN A 178 -8.70 16.26 1.67
N TYR A 179 -8.64 15.18 0.88
CA TYR A 179 -9.67 14.86 -0.11
C TYR A 179 -11.02 14.54 0.54
N ALA A 180 -11.03 13.85 1.67
CA ALA A 180 -12.25 13.54 2.42
C ALA A 180 -12.91 14.80 3.03
N ALA A 181 -12.12 15.84 3.32
CA ALA A 181 -12.58 17.09 3.93
C ALA A 181 -12.99 18.18 2.92
N ALA A 182 -12.51 18.10 1.67
CA ALA A 182 -12.98 18.92 0.56
C ALA A 182 -14.38 18.50 0.10
#